data_AF-A0A392S8N2-F1
#
_entry.id   AF-A0A392S8N2-F1
#
_cell.length_a   1.000
_cell.length_b   1.000
_cell.length_c   1.000
_cell.angle_alpha   90.00
_cell.angle_beta   90.00
_cell.angle_gamma   90.00
#
_symmetry.space_group_name_H-M   'P 1'
#
loop_
_entity.id
_entity.type
_entity.pdbx_description
1 polymer ?
#
loop_
_entity_poly.entity_id
_entity_poly.type
_entity_poly.pdbx_seq_one_letter_code
_entity_poly.pdbx_strand_id
1 'polypeptide(L)' 'MLDLPSPHDKTYPLVFMVTKFLCGGFTIGMGVSHALCDGFGASQFFKAIVELASGRIEPSVKPVWERERLVGSIT' A
#
# COMPACT_ATOMS: atom_id res chain seq x y z
N MET A 1 15.76 16.64 -2.47
CA MET A 1 15.65 16.50 -1.00
C MET A 1 14.45 15.61 -0.78
N LEU A 2 14.66 14.39 -0.28
CA LEU A 2 13.54 13.51 0.06
C LEU A 2 12.94 14.09 1.34
N ASP A 3 11.74 14.66 1.27
CA ASP A 3 10.96 15.03 2.46
C ASP A 3 10.45 13.74 3.10
N LEU A 4 11.37 12.99 3.69
CA LEU A 4 11.05 11.87 4.56
C LEU A 4 10.43 12.45 5.83
N PRO A 5 9.28 11.92 6.28
CA PRO A 5 8.70 12.36 7.53
C PRO A 5 9.71 12.19 8.68
N SER A 6 9.70 13.15 9.60
CA SER A 6 10.60 13.19 10.76
C SER A 6 10.59 11.87 11.53
N PRO A 7 11.75 11.31 11.94
CA PRO A 7 11.81 10.08 12.73
C PRO A 7 11.14 10.16 14.11
N HIS A 8 10.64 11.33 14.51
CA HIS A 8 9.97 11.56 15.79
C HIS A 8 8.43 11.50 15.71
N ASP A 9 7.84 11.52 14.51
CA ASP A 9 6.40 11.28 14.29
C ASP A 9 6.21 9.86 13.70
N LYS A 10 6.32 8.85 14.55
CA LYS A 10 6.32 7.44 14.11
C LYS A 10 4.98 6.78 14.38
N THR A 11 4.15 6.68 13.34
CA THR A 11 3.71 5.40 12.74
C THR A 11 2.78 5.73 11.57
N TYR A 12 3.35 5.87 10.37
CA TYR A 12 2.53 5.89 9.15
C TYR A 12 2.22 4.45 8.77
N PRO A 13 0.95 4.00 8.84
CA PRO A 13 0.58 2.63 8.46
C PRO A 13 0.92 2.33 7.00
N LEU A 14 0.93 3.36 6.15
CA LEU A 14 1.17 3.28 4.72
C LEU A 14 1.84 4.57 4.24
N VAL A 15 2.87 4.43 3.39
CA VAL A 15 3.59 5.53 2.75
C VAL A 15 3.85 5.18 1.29
N PHE A 16 3.68 6.15 0.40
CA PHE A 16 4.07 6.08 -1.00
C PHE A 16 5.12 7.11 -1.33
N MET A 17 6.09 6.72 -2.14
CA MET A 17 7.14 7.58 -2.64
C MET A 17 7.27 7.38 -4.15
N VAL A 18 7.31 8.47 -4.91
CA VAL A 18 7.57 8.44 -6.35
C VAL A 18 8.92 9.08 -6.60
N THR A 19 9.85 8.33 -7.17
CA THR A 19 11.18 8.81 -7.53
C THR A 19 11.28 8.91 -9.04
N LYS A 20 11.37 10.15 -9.56
CA LYS A 20 11.54 10.41 -11.00
C LYS A 20 13.02 10.46 -11.36
N PHE A 21 13.39 9.81 -12.45
CA PHE A 21 14.74 9.81 -13.01
C PHE A 21 14.84 10.83 -14.15
N LEU A 22 16.07 11.29 -14.43
CA LEU A 22 16.33 12.27 -15.49
C LEU A 22 15.92 11.79 -16.89
N CYS A 23 15.91 10.47 -17.12
CA CYS A 23 15.47 9.87 -18.39
C CYS A 23 13.94 9.89 -18.58
N GLY A 24 13.17 10.43 -17.64
CA GLY A 24 11.71 10.43 -17.66
C GLY A 24 11.06 9.18 -17.06
N GLY A 25 11.85 8.12 -16.81
CA GLY A 25 11.40 6.96 -16.02
C GLY A 25 11.14 7.33 -14.55
N PHE A 26 10.41 6.48 -13.83
CA PHE A 26 10.18 6.64 -12.39
C PHE A 26 10.06 5.29 -11.68
N THR A 27 10.28 5.28 -10.37
CA THR A 27 9.97 4.15 -9.48
C THR A 27 8.94 4.58 -8.44
N ILE A 28 8.17 3.62 -7.96
CA ILE A 28 7.25 3.79 -6.83
C ILE A 28 7.75 2.91 -5.69
N GLY A 29 8.09 3.53 -4.56
CA GLY A 29 8.37 2.85 -3.30
C GLY A 29 7.13 2.86 -2.40
N MET A 30 6.88 1.75 -1.71
CA MET A 30 5.83 1.64 -0.71
C MET A 30 6.42 1.16 0.61
N GLY A 31 6.12 1.88 1.69
CA GLY A 31 6.33 1.42 3.05
C GLY A 31 4.98 1.08 3.67
N VAL A 32 4.82 -0.13 4.21
CA VAL A 32 3.57 -0.57 4.83
C VAL A 32 3.87 -1.32 6.12
N SER A 33 3.07 -1.06 7.17
CA SER A 33 3.11 -1.88 8.37
C SER A 33 2.64 -3.29 8.05
N HIS A 34 3.44 -4.31 8.37
CA HIS A 34 3.11 -5.72 8.11
C HIS A 34 1.87 -6.19 8.91
N ALA A 35 1.42 -5.43 9.92
CA ALA A 35 0.16 -5.69 10.62
C ALA A 35 -1.08 -5.42 9.73
N LEU A 36 -0.93 -4.60 8.68
CA LEU A 36 -2.03 -4.26 7.77
C LEU A 36 -2.21 -5.30 6.68
N CYS A 37 -1.14 -5.82 6.10
CA CYS A 37 -1.27 -6.82 5.05
C CYS A 37 -0.02 -7.70 4.97
N ASP A 38 -0.22 -8.87 4.39
CA ASP A 38 0.85 -9.71 3.86
C ASP A 38 1.22 -9.26 2.44
N GLY A 39 2.14 -10.00 1.80
CA GLY A 39 2.53 -9.74 0.42
C GLY A 39 1.38 -9.84 -0.58
N PHE A 40 0.38 -10.70 -0.32
CA PHE A 40 -0.76 -10.87 -1.21
C PHE A 40 -1.68 -9.65 -1.18
N GLY A 41 -2.04 -9.17 0.02
CA GLY A 41 -2.80 -7.93 0.19
C GLY A 41 -2.06 -6.71 -0.38
N ALA A 42 -0.73 -6.63 -0.19
CA ALA A 42 0.10 -5.58 -0.78
C ALA A 42 0.06 -5.60 -2.32
N SER A 43 0.13 -6.79 -2.95
CA SER A 43 0.08 -6.92 -4.41
C SER A 43 -1.26 -6.48 -5.00
N GLN A 44 -2.37 -6.83 -4.35
CA GLN A 44 -3.71 -6.42 -4.76
C GLN A 44 -3.89 -4.90 -4.62
N PHE A 45 -3.34 -4.32 -3.56
CA PHE A 45 -3.36 -2.88 -3.35
C PHE A 45 -2.61 -2.14 -4.47
N PHE A 46 -1.41 -2.59 -4.84
CA PHE A 46 -0.68 -2.03 -5.98
C PHE A 46 -1.43 -2.18 -7.30
N LYS A 47 -2.02 -3.35 -7.55
CA LYS A 47 -2.85 -3.57 -8.74
C LYS A 47 -4.02 -2.59 -8.80
N ALA A 48 -4.73 -2.41 -7.70
CA ALA A 48 -5.83 -1.45 -7.60
C ALA A 48 -5.37 -0.02 -7.91
N ILE A 49 -4.22 0.42 -7.39
CA ILE A 49 -3.64 1.73 -7.72
C ILE A 49 -3.41 1.86 -9.23
N VAL A 50 -2.80 0.85 -9.86
CA VAL A 50 -2.52 0.87 -11.30
C VAL A 50 -3.80 0.88 -12.14
N GLU A 51 -4.80 0.10 -11.75
CA GLU A 51 -6.11 0.06 -12.42
C GLU A 51 -6.80 1.43 -12.37
N LEU A 52 -6.86 2.04 -11.19
CA LEU A 52 -7.46 3.36 -11.00
C LEU A 52 -6.68 4.45 -11.75
N ALA A 53 -5.35 4.42 -11.69
CA ALA A 53 -4.50 5.34 -12.44
C ALA A 53 -4.65 5.18 -13.97
N SER A 54 -5.02 3.98 -14.43
CA SER A 54 -5.31 3.68 -15.84
C SER A 54 -6.74 4.03 -16.26
N GLY A 55 -7.54 4.66 -15.39
CA GLY A 55 -8.90 5.13 -15.70
C GLY A 55 -10.01 4.12 -15.43
N ARG A 56 -9.73 3.01 -14.73
CA ARG A 56 -10.81 2.15 -14.21
C ARG A 56 -11.57 2.91 -13.12
N ILE A 57 -12.88 2.67 -13.03
CA ILE A 57 -13.76 3.32 -12.04
C ILE A 57 -13.65 2.64 -10.68
N GLU A 58 -13.39 1.33 -10.66
CA GLU A 58 -13.22 0.54 -9.45
C GLU A 58 -12.11 -0.51 -9.63
N PRO A 59 -11.47 -0.96 -8.53
CA PRO A 59 -10.54 -2.09 -8.57
C PRO A 59 -11.25 -3.38 -9.00
N SER A 60 -10.55 -4.22 -9.76
CA SER A 60 -11.09 -5.52 -10.19
C SER A 60 -11.34 -6.49 -9.03
N VAL A 61 -10.58 -6.32 -7.93
CA VAL A 61 -10.81 -7.07 -6.69
C VAL A 61 -11.25 -6.08 -5.61
N LYS A 62 -12.47 -6.27 -5.10
CA LYS A 62 -13.02 -5.40 -4.07
C LYS A 62 -12.35 -5.69 -2.73
N PRO A 63 -11.78 -4.69 -2.05
CA PRO A 63 -11.18 -4.91 -0.74
C PRO A 63 -12.28 -5.26 0.27
N VAL A 64 -11.97 -6.19 1.17
CA VAL A 64 -12.81 -6.54 2.32
C VAL A 64 -12.01 -6.34 3.60
N TRP A 65 -12.68 -6.04 4.71
CA TRP A 65 -12.01 -5.88 5.99
C TRP A 65 -11.96 -7.20 6.76
N GLU A 66 -13.13 -7.70 7.19
CA GLU A 66 -13.43 -9.02 7.79
C GLU A 66 -12.31 -9.68 8.62
N ARG A 67 -11.54 -8.90 9.39
CA ARG A 67 -10.38 -9.39 10.17
C ARG A 67 -10.80 -10.31 11.30
N GLU A 68 -12.01 -10.13 11.79
CA GLU A 68 -12.66 -10.97 12.80
C GLU A 68 -12.72 -12.46 12.39
N ARG A 69 -12.72 -12.76 11.09
CA ARG A 69 -12.73 -14.14 10.58
C ARG A 69 -11.49 -14.95 10.94
N LEU A 70 -10.39 -14.27 11.31
CA LEU A 70 -9.11 -14.89 11.67
C LEU A 70 -8.80 -14.75 13.17
N VAL A 71 -9.79 -14.37 13.98
CA VAL A 71 -9.66 -14.42 15.44
C VAL A 71 -9.83 -15.86 15.88
N GLY A 72 -8.73 -16.50 16.30
CA GLY A 72 -8.78 -17.85 16.86
C GLY A 72 -9.60 -17.89 18.16
N SER A 73 -10.41 -18.93 18.35
CA SER A 73 -11.00 -19.23 19.66
C SER A 73 -10.02 -20.11 20.44
N ILE A 74 -9.63 -19.65 21.63
CA ILE A 74 -8.93 -20.46 22.62
C ILE A 74 -10.02 -21.11 23.49
N THR A 75 -10.65 -22.14 22.96
CA THR A 75 -11.49 -23.08 23.73
C THR A 75 -10.73 -24.39 23.83
#